data_AF-E1ZLF3-F1
#
_entry.id   AF-E1ZLF3-F1
#
_cell.length_a   1.000
_cell.length_b   1.000
_cell.length_c   1.000
_cell.angle_alpha   90.00
_cell.angle_beta   90.00
_cell.angle_gamma   90.00
#
_symmetry.space_group_name_H-M   'P 1'
#
loop_
_entity.id
_entity.type
_entity.pdbx_description
1 polymer ?
#
loop_
_entity_poly.entity_id
_entity_poly.type
_entity_poly.pdbx_seq_one_letter_code
_entity_poly.pdbx_strand_id
1 'polypeptide(L)'
;MAEVEALPPLAPALAPNAAVLAAQLGQLALEQSLEQSHSPSEQQTASPPGAPSRQPIHERHTACSRLHALVDPESESAAAIKALLRIGEPRPGPAALPQLGAGATEYARRHGESIRDLVARKRQIFLAQMSLDTKHSEIAKLEQRSRQWEEALAASEAALDADSQRFEEYLKENDAKLQEALRRAEAEARARAEKAAEAKRLAAAIAALRSEMGKMEEQLEECKTLKAFLDSVTPQEWFEGLAAQRDSQKAALRAAWQEQCDAIAARKREAAAAQQRAENDMQWARTQQQFERAERAQREAAAALREALAEQDPPEPDYGVLDVEEEGLHFRDPSQLLAVFSQLQGSNMFQIQTAQDAESAVEAARADHAATTAALDADAAGLRRQVAELEAGVAASRERSARLQAAARQSLEGGGGGVLGRESSGGSVAGAGGAGSASGGGGGSHPQVQPLGLGLGPLSEAVAAAYEAAGFARDASVTPLQMLQKLEGRLEEWLAALGPPGGPVALLAEQVERGREKERRQAARADKLAARQAEHESRVARVLARAAAPKFQKSGKPAMTRSVLQREERGGGGERDDDAEEELRAFLALVDEAIPADQ
;
A
#
# COMPACT_ATOMS: atom_id res chain seq x y z
N MET A 1 -33.07 -0.83 24.46
CA MET A 1 -33.89 -1.98 24.02
C MET A 1 -33.94 -1.91 22.49
N ALA A 2 -33.18 -2.66 21.70
CA ALA A 2 -31.96 -3.46 21.98
C ALA A 2 -30.72 -2.52 22.07
N GLU A 3 -29.61 -2.79 22.77
CA GLU A 3 -28.66 -3.92 22.69
C GLU A 3 -27.89 -3.94 21.37
N VAL A 4 -26.75 -3.21 21.37
CA VAL A 4 -25.71 -3.25 20.34
C VAL A 4 -24.62 -4.18 20.86
N GLU A 5 -24.52 -5.38 20.30
CA GLU A 5 -23.50 -6.37 20.68
C GLU A 5 -22.16 -6.11 19.97
N ALA A 6 -21.05 -6.43 20.63
CA ALA A 6 -19.73 -5.91 20.27
C ALA A 6 -18.95 -6.81 19.28
N LEU A 7 -18.40 -6.20 18.22
CA LEU A 7 -17.32 -6.80 17.46
C LEU A 7 -15.97 -6.71 18.22
N PRO A 8 -15.10 -7.74 18.14
CA PRO A 8 -13.85 -7.79 18.87
C PRO A 8 -12.76 -6.89 18.26
N PRO A 9 -11.79 -6.40 19.08
CA PRO A 9 -10.73 -5.50 18.60
C PRO A 9 -9.65 -6.25 17.80
N LEU A 10 -9.52 -5.90 16.52
CA LEU A 10 -8.40 -6.31 15.67
C LEU A 10 -7.09 -5.61 16.11
N ALA A 11 -6.09 -6.40 16.52
CA ALA A 11 -4.81 -5.88 17.00
C ALA A 11 -3.93 -5.34 15.84
N PRO A 12 -3.25 -4.19 16.00
CA PRO A 12 -2.48 -3.53 14.94
C PRO A 12 -1.09 -4.14 14.72
N ALA A 13 -1.03 -5.32 14.10
CA ALA A 13 0.22 -6.06 13.84
C ALA A 13 1.08 -5.52 12.67
N LEU A 14 1.24 -4.19 12.56
CA LEU A 14 1.89 -3.53 11.40
C LEU A 14 2.90 -2.41 11.78
N ALA A 15 3.35 -2.34 13.03
CA ALA A 15 4.24 -1.29 13.52
C ALA A 15 5.59 -1.77 14.13
N PRO A 16 6.53 -2.29 13.32
CA PRO A 16 7.97 -2.18 13.63
C PRO A 16 8.69 -1.17 12.72
N ASN A 17 8.47 -1.25 11.40
CA ASN A 17 9.37 -0.62 10.42
C ASN A 17 9.30 0.92 10.39
N ALA A 18 8.16 1.53 10.74
CA ALA A 18 8.04 2.99 10.78
C ALA A 18 8.92 3.62 11.88
N ALA A 19 9.03 2.97 13.04
CA ALA A 19 9.88 3.44 14.15
C ALA A 19 11.37 3.27 13.83
N VAL A 20 11.76 2.16 13.20
CA VAL A 20 13.14 1.91 12.78
C VAL A 20 13.59 2.92 11.72
N LEU A 21 12.77 3.15 10.68
CA LEU A 21 13.07 4.16 9.65
C LEU A 21 13.15 5.58 10.23
N ALA A 22 12.27 5.95 11.17
CA ALA A 22 12.34 7.24 11.85
C ALA A 22 13.60 7.40 12.70
N ALA A 23 14.02 6.36 13.44
CA ALA A 23 15.25 6.38 14.22
C ALA A 23 16.50 6.49 13.32
N GLN A 24 16.52 5.78 12.20
CA GLN A 24 17.67 5.74 11.29
C GLN A 24 17.82 7.04 10.47
N LEU A 25 16.71 7.70 10.11
CA LEU A 25 16.72 9.07 9.59
C LEU A 25 17.14 10.10 10.66
N GLY A 26 16.75 9.89 11.93
CA GLY A 26 17.15 10.73 13.05
C GLY A 26 18.66 10.69 13.33
N GLN A 27 19.30 9.52 13.20
CA GLN A 27 20.75 9.36 13.39
C GLN A 27 21.55 10.08 12.29
N LEU A 28 21.17 9.91 11.01
CA LEU A 28 21.81 10.62 9.89
C LEU A 28 21.71 12.14 9.99
N ALA A 29 20.59 12.67 10.52
CA ALA A 29 20.45 14.10 10.77
C ALA A 29 21.34 14.59 11.93
N LEU A 30 21.60 13.76 12.94
CA LEU A 30 22.44 14.11 14.09
C LEU A 30 23.93 14.15 13.72
N GLU A 31 24.41 13.18 12.91
CA GLU A 31 25.80 13.13 12.45
C GLU A 31 26.15 14.34 11.57
N GLN A 32 25.28 14.71 10.62
CA GLN A 32 25.47 15.91 9.78
C GLN A 32 25.42 17.23 10.58
N SER A 33 24.82 17.24 11.77
CA SER A 33 24.76 18.41 12.65
C SER A 33 26.03 18.58 13.50
N LEU A 34 26.80 17.50 13.69
CA LEU A 34 27.99 17.49 14.54
C LEU A 34 29.27 17.99 13.83
N GLU A 35 29.36 17.87 12.51
CA GLU A 35 30.54 18.34 11.75
C GLU A 35 30.58 19.87 11.52
N GLN A 36 29.47 20.59 11.67
CA GLN A 36 29.38 22.01 11.29
C GLN A 36 29.59 23.03 12.45
N SER A 37 29.99 22.60 13.64
CA SER A 37 29.88 23.43 14.86
C SER A 37 31.16 23.63 15.71
N HIS A 38 32.37 23.38 15.17
CA HIS A 38 33.63 23.62 15.90
C HIS A 38 34.63 24.50 15.13
N SER A 39 34.64 25.80 15.47
CA SER A 39 35.74 26.74 15.23
C SER A 39 36.10 27.46 16.53
N PRO A 40 37.31 27.26 17.08
CA PRO A 40 37.93 28.19 18.01
C PRO A 40 39.29 28.70 17.50
N SER A 41 39.50 30.01 17.57
CA SER A 41 40.77 30.66 17.19
C SER A 41 41.75 30.76 18.37
N GLU A 42 43.04 30.81 18.03
CA GLU A 42 44.16 31.35 18.82
C GLU A 42 44.41 30.80 20.26
N GLN A 43 45.52 30.05 20.40
CA GLN A 43 46.61 30.49 21.30
C GLN A 43 47.97 29.83 20.99
N GLN A 44 49.01 30.37 21.61
CA GLN A 44 50.43 30.20 21.24
C GLN A 44 51.04 28.86 21.69
N THR A 45 51.87 28.23 20.85
CA THR A 45 52.91 27.27 21.25
C THR A 45 54.17 27.45 20.40
N ALA A 46 55.34 27.01 20.89
CA ALA A 46 56.65 27.38 20.35
C ALA A 46 57.35 26.28 19.52
N SER A 47 58.19 26.72 18.57
CA SER A 47 59.34 25.98 18.02
C SER A 47 60.40 25.72 19.12
N PRO A 48 61.36 24.77 18.99
CA PRO A 48 62.02 24.31 17.74
C PRO A 48 62.36 22.79 17.74
N PRO A 49 63.36 22.24 17.00
CA PRO A 49 64.06 22.69 15.78
C PRO A 49 64.04 21.65 14.61
N GLY A 50 64.45 22.07 13.41
CA GLY A 50 65.32 21.19 12.60
C GLY A 50 64.82 20.59 11.27
N ALA A 51 64.25 21.37 10.35
CA ALA A 51 64.26 21.04 8.91
C ALA A 51 64.36 22.31 8.05
N PRO A 52 65.17 22.35 6.97
CA PRO A 52 65.39 23.58 6.20
C PRO A 52 64.23 23.91 5.27
N SER A 53 63.83 25.19 5.25
CA SER A 53 62.80 25.70 4.35
C SER A 53 63.26 25.71 2.89
N ARG A 54 62.37 25.32 1.98
CA ARG A 54 62.59 25.48 0.53
C ARG A 54 62.33 26.93 0.13
N GLN A 55 63.39 27.71 -0.06
CA GLN A 55 63.30 29.04 -0.69
C GLN A 55 62.61 28.96 -2.08
N PRO A 56 61.86 30.01 -2.50
CA PRO A 56 61.28 30.12 -3.84
C PRO A 56 62.36 30.05 -4.94
N ILE A 57 61.92 29.72 -6.16
CA ILE A 57 62.83 29.32 -7.25
C ILE A 57 63.81 30.44 -7.65
N HIS A 58 63.39 31.70 -7.60
CA HIS A 58 64.21 32.84 -7.99
C HIS A 58 65.40 33.14 -7.05
N GLU A 59 65.40 32.65 -5.81
CA GLU A 59 66.52 32.85 -4.88
C GLU A 59 67.64 31.81 -5.05
N ARG A 60 67.43 30.77 -5.88
CA ARG A 60 68.33 29.60 -5.97
C ARG A 60 69.48 29.80 -6.94
N HIS A 61 70.35 30.75 -6.62
CA HIS A 61 71.62 30.93 -7.30
C HIS A 61 72.53 29.69 -7.17
N THR A 62 72.84 29.05 -8.30
CA THR A 62 73.86 27.99 -8.36
C THR A 62 75.27 28.60 -8.22
N ALA A 63 76.27 27.75 -7.96
CA ALA A 63 77.61 28.19 -7.57
C ALA A 63 78.29 29.17 -8.55
N CYS A 64 77.92 29.15 -9.84
CA CYS A 64 78.44 30.09 -10.84
C CYS A 64 78.07 31.55 -10.56
N SER A 65 76.87 31.84 -10.02
CA SER A 65 76.43 33.24 -9.80
C SER A 65 77.28 33.99 -8.77
N ARG A 66 77.95 33.28 -7.85
CA ARG A 66 78.82 33.90 -6.83
C ARG A 66 80.15 34.43 -7.37
N LEU A 67 80.54 34.08 -8.60
CA LEU A 67 81.79 34.56 -9.23
C LEU A 67 81.60 35.82 -10.09
N HIS A 68 80.38 36.33 -10.23
CA HIS A 68 80.07 37.48 -11.09
C HIS A 68 79.74 38.78 -10.33
N ALA A 69 80.01 38.82 -9.02
CA ALA A 69 79.74 39.94 -8.12
C ALA A 69 80.99 40.75 -7.71
N LEU A 70 81.98 40.86 -8.62
CA LEU A 70 83.21 41.65 -8.43
C LEU A 70 83.57 42.44 -9.70
N VAL A 71 82.65 43.30 -10.15
CA VAL A 71 82.94 44.40 -11.08
C VAL A 71 82.14 45.62 -10.63
N ASP A 72 82.80 46.62 -10.04
CA ASP A 72 82.15 47.87 -9.64
C ASP A 72 81.67 48.68 -10.86
N PRO A 73 80.41 49.13 -10.89
CA PRO A 73 79.85 49.85 -12.03
C PRO A 73 80.40 51.27 -12.22
N GLU A 74 81.18 51.80 -11.26
CA GLU A 74 81.72 53.16 -11.25
C GLU A 74 83.24 53.25 -11.47
N SER A 75 83.89 52.19 -11.99
CA SER A 75 85.26 52.33 -12.49
C SER A 75 85.29 53.18 -13.77
N GLU A 76 86.26 54.10 -13.89
CA GLU A 76 86.35 55.08 -14.99
C GLU A 76 86.38 54.45 -16.39
N SER A 77 86.80 53.18 -16.49
CA SER A 77 86.78 52.38 -17.72
C SER A 77 85.37 52.18 -18.31
N ALA A 78 84.32 52.12 -17.46
CA ALA A 78 82.95 51.88 -17.89
C ALA A 78 82.37 53.08 -18.66
N ALA A 79 82.75 54.31 -18.29
CA ALA A 79 82.35 55.53 -18.98
C ALA A 79 82.97 55.62 -20.39
N ALA A 80 84.26 55.28 -20.51
CA ALA A 80 84.95 55.22 -21.80
C ALA A 80 84.33 54.20 -22.77
N ILE A 81 83.91 53.04 -22.26
CA ILE A 81 83.23 52.01 -23.08
C ILE A 81 81.82 52.47 -23.50
N LYS A 82 81.04 53.11 -22.61
CA LYS A 82 79.73 53.69 -22.96
C LYS A 82 79.83 54.82 -24.00
N ALA A 83 80.91 55.60 -24.00
CA ALA A 83 81.15 56.64 -25.01
C ALA A 83 81.41 56.04 -26.41
N LEU A 84 82.13 54.92 -26.49
CA LEU A 84 82.42 54.22 -27.76
C LEU A 84 81.22 53.50 -28.39
N LEU A 85 80.19 53.17 -27.62
CA LEU A 85 79.00 52.43 -28.09
C LEU A 85 77.83 53.33 -28.55
N ARG A 86 77.95 54.66 -28.46
CA ARG A 86 76.93 55.60 -28.96
C ARG A 86 77.22 56.10 -30.38
N ILE A 87 77.14 55.22 -31.37
CA ILE A 87 76.90 55.59 -32.77
C ILE A 87 75.76 54.73 -33.31
N GLY A 88 74.55 55.28 -33.24
CA GLY A 88 73.32 54.65 -33.74
C GLY A 88 72.63 55.55 -34.76
N GLU A 89 73.12 55.53 -36.00
CA GLU A 89 72.40 56.06 -37.17
C GLU A 89 72.16 54.95 -38.20
N PRO A 90 71.02 54.95 -38.92
CA PRO A 90 70.68 53.89 -39.87
C PRO A 90 71.53 53.98 -41.14
N ARG A 91 72.33 52.94 -41.40
CA ARG A 91 73.23 52.87 -42.57
C ARG A 91 72.45 52.49 -43.85
N PRO A 92 72.42 53.33 -44.90
CA PRO A 92 71.65 53.04 -46.11
C PRO A 92 72.41 52.15 -47.11
N GLY A 93 71.96 50.90 -47.24
CA GLY A 93 72.21 50.03 -48.41
C GLY A 93 73.67 49.61 -48.71
N PRO A 94 73.88 48.84 -49.79
CA PRO A 94 75.20 48.44 -50.26
C PRO A 94 75.87 49.56 -51.08
N ALA A 95 76.04 50.74 -50.47
CA ALA A 95 76.89 51.79 -51.05
C ALA A 95 78.33 51.26 -51.20
N ALA A 96 78.93 51.49 -52.37
CA ALA A 96 80.20 50.86 -52.74
C ALA A 96 81.32 51.16 -51.72
N LEU A 97 82.10 50.12 -51.37
CA LEU A 97 83.36 50.30 -50.68
C LEU A 97 84.25 51.25 -51.51
N PRO A 98 84.73 52.38 -50.96
CA PRO A 98 85.71 53.19 -51.66
C PRO A 98 86.96 52.33 -51.88
N GLN A 99 87.38 52.19 -53.13
CA GLN A 99 88.55 51.37 -53.47
C GLN A 99 89.79 51.93 -52.77
N LEU A 100 90.32 51.20 -51.79
CA LEU A 100 91.62 51.42 -51.16
C LEU A 100 92.76 51.02 -52.11
N GLY A 101 92.71 51.57 -53.33
CA GLY A 101 93.56 51.27 -54.48
C GLY A 101 94.23 52.50 -55.11
N ALA A 102 94.35 53.61 -54.36
CA ALA A 102 95.05 54.82 -54.81
C ALA A 102 95.85 55.53 -53.70
N GLY A 103 95.33 55.68 -52.47
CA GLY A 103 95.92 56.55 -51.45
C GLY A 103 97.16 56.04 -50.71
N ALA A 104 97.53 54.77 -50.85
CA ALA A 104 98.63 54.17 -50.06
C ALA A 104 100.03 54.71 -50.41
N THR A 105 100.20 55.32 -51.58
CA THR A 105 101.46 55.86 -52.09
C THR A 105 101.74 57.31 -51.66
N GLU A 106 100.70 58.09 -51.32
CA GLU A 106 100.87 59.48 -50.88
C GLU A 106 101.25 59.59 -49.40
N TYR A 107 100.66 58.76 -48.53
CA TYR A 107 100.97 58.76 -47.09
C TYR A 107 102.45 58.39 -46.85
N ALA A 108 102.96 57.44 -47.63
CA ALA A 108 104.34 56.94 -47.58
C ALA A 108 105.40 57.93 -48.09
N ARG A 109 105.02 59.09 -48.65
CA ARG A 109 105.96 60.14 -49.09
C ARG A 109 106.12 61.30 -48.09
N ARG A 110 105.19 61.48 -47.15
CA ARG A 110 105.23 62.62 -46.19
C ARG A 110 105.92 62.30 -44.87
N HIS A 111 106.04 61.03 -44.52
CA HIS A 111 106.80 60.56 -43.37
C HIS A 111 107.88 59.60 -43.87
N GLY A 112 109.15 59.88 -43.55
CA GLY A 112 110.32 59.13 -44.02
C GLY A 112 110.53 57.82 -43.29
N GLU A 113 109.51 56.96 -43.27
CA GLU A 113 109.44 55.78 -42.41
C GLU A 113 110.04 54.55 -43.08
N SER A 114 110.71 53.68 -42.33
CA SER A 114 111.30 52.48 -42.93
C SER A 114 110.19 51.56 -43.44
N ILE A 115 110.49 50.83 -44.52
CA ILE A 115 109.63 49.74 -45.02
C ILE A 115 109.32 48.74 -43.89
N ARG A 116 110.27 48.56 -42.95
CA ARG A 116 110.09 47.75 -41.73
C ARG A 116 109.00 48.29 -40.80
N ASP A 117 108.88 49.61 -40.66
CA ASP A 117 107.94 50.26 -39.72
C ASP A 117 106.53 50.35 -40.29
N LEU A 118 106.43 50.49 -41.63
CA LEU A 118 105.17 50.34 -42.37
C LEU A 118 104.68 48.89 -42.31
N VAL A 119 105.58 47.90 -42.41
CA VAL A 119 105.23 46.48 -42.20
C VAL A 119 104.85 46.21 -40.75
N ALA A 120 105.54 46.81 -39.76
CA ALA A 120 105.19 46.67 -38.35
C ALA A 120 103.79 47.21 -38.04
N ARG A 121 103.46 48.44 -38.50
CA ARG A 121 102.11 48.99 -38.35
C ARG A 121 101.05 48.22 -39.12
N LYS A 122 101.31 47.77 -40.35
CA LYS A 122 100.37 46.90 -41.08
C LYS A 122 100.10 45.59 -40.32
N ARG A 123 101.11 45.01 -39.66
CA ARG A 123 100.93 43.84 -38.77
C ARG A 123 100.15 44.18 -37.50
N GLN A 124 100.40 45.31 -36.85
CA GLN A 124 99.64 45.77 -35.68
C GLN A 124 98.16 46.02 -36.03
N ILE A 125 97.89 46.71 -37.15
CA ILE A 125 96.55 46.94 -37.68
C ILE A 125 95.87 45.60 -38.01
N PHE A 126 96.57 44.66 -38.66
CA PHE A 126 96.03 43.35 -38.99
C PHE A 126 95.73 42.50 -37.74
N LEU A 127 96.59 42.53 -36.72
CA LEU A 127 96.34 41.85 -35.45
C LEU A 127 95.17 42.47 -34.67
N ALA A 128 95.08 43.82 -34.66
CA ALA A 128 93.94 44.52 -34.09
C ALA A 128 92.63 44.16 -34.83
N GLN A 129 92.66 44.18 -36.17
CA GLN A 129 91.54 43.78 -37.02
C GLN A 129 91.11 42.33 -36.74
N MET A 130 92.02 41.36 -36.78
CA MET A 130 91.72 39.96 -36.43
C MET A 130 91.15 39.83 -35.00
N SER A 131 91.63 40.61 -34.03
CA SER A 131 91.09 40.59 -32.67
C SER A 131 89.68 41.19 -32.58
N LEU A 132 89.39 42.22 -33.39
CA LEU A 132 88.06 42.82 -33.50
C LEU A 132 87.09 41.89 -34.23
N ASP A 133 87.49 41.29 -35.34
CA ASP A 133 86.68 40.31 -36.08
C ASP A 133 86.41 39.06 -35.24
N THR A 134 87.38 38.60 -34.44
CA THR A 134 87.18 37.54 -33.45
C THR A 134 86.12 37.95 -32.42
N LYS A 135 86.22 39.16 -31.85
CA LYS A 135 85.25 39.70 -30.89
C LYS A 135 83.87 39.89 -31.51
N HIS A 136 83.75 40.47 -32.70
CA HIS A 136 82.50 40.63 -33.44
C HIS A 136 81.86 39.27 -33.74
N SER A 137 82.66 38.24 -34.10
CA SER A 137 82.13 36.89 -34.31
C SER A 137 81.58 36.26 -33.02
N GLU A 138 82.21 36.50 -31.87
CA GLU A 138 81.74 35.97 -30.59
C GLU A 138 80.57 36.77 -30.02
N ILE A 139 80.55 38.09 -30.20
CA ILE A 139 79.39 38.94 -29.92
C ILE A 139 78.19 38.49 -30.76
N ALA A 140 78.36 38.25 -32.07
CA ALA A 140 77.29 37.73 -32.92
C ALA A 140 76.78 36.35 -32.46
N LYS A 141 77.68 35.45 -32.00
CA LYS A 141 77.30 34.17 -31.38
C LYS A 141 76.61 34.31 -30.02
N LEU A 142 76.91 35.38 -29.27
CA LEU A 142 76.24 35.68 -28.01
C LEU A 142 74.86 36.32 -28.25
N GLU A 143 74.75 37.26 -29.18
CA GLU A 143 73.47 37.84 -29.62
C GLU A 143 72.55 36.79 -30.23
N GLN A 144 73.05 35.89 -31.08
CA GLN A 144 72.25 34.80 -31.65
C GLN A 144 71.71 33.88 -30.54
N ARG A 145 72.54 33.55 -29.53
CA ARG A 145 72.08 32.80 -28.36
C ARG A 145 71.07 33.61 -27.54
N SER A 146 71.30 34.91 -27.33
CA SER A 146 70.39 35.79 -26.60
C SER A 146 69.01 35.79 -27.25
N ARG A 147 68.93 36.02 -28.58
CA ARG A 147 67.67 35.96 -29.34
C ARG A 147 67.01 34.58 -29.25
N GLN A 148 67.76 33.49 -29.31
CA GLN A 148 67.20 32.14 -29.12
C GLN A 148 66.65 31.91 -27.71
N TRP A 149 67.26 32.50 -26.67
CA TRP A 149 66.72 32.48 -25.30
C TRP A 149 65.52 33.41 -25.13
N GLU A 150 65.52 34.59 -25.77
CA GLU A 150 64.42 35.55 -25.78
C GLU A 150 63.19 34.99 -26.52
N GLU A 151 63.39 34.38 -27.68
CA GLU A 151 62.36 33.68 -28.47
C GLU A 151 61.79 32.48 -27.67
N ALA A 152 62.64 31.69 -27.01
CA ALA A 152 62.21 30.57 -26.18
C ALA A 152 61.48 31.03 -24.90
N LEU A 153 61.91 32.14 -24.28
CA LEU A 153 61.25 32.73 -23.12
C LEU A 153 59.88 33.29 -23.51
N ALA A 154 59.80 34.11 -24.56
CA ALA A 154 58.55 34.66 -25.05
C ALA A 154 57.55 33.58 -25.50
N ALA A 155 58.04 32.48 -26.09
CA ALA A 155 57.21 31.31 -26.40
C ALA A 155 56.70 30.59 -25.13
N SER A 156 57.50 30.55 -24.07
CA SER A 156 57.10 30.00 -22.77
C SER A 156 56.12 30.90 -22.02
N GLU A 157 56.30 32.23 -22.10
CA GLU A 157 55.39 33.23 -21.53
C GLU A 157 54.03 33.19 -22.26
N ALA A 158 54.03 33.22 -23.59
CA ALA A 158 52.81 33.09 -24.39
C ALA A 158 52.08 31.75 -24.18
N ALA A 159 52.80 30.66 -23.89
CA ALA A 159 52.19 29.38 -23.51
C ALA A 159 51.51 29.44 -22.13
N LEU A 160 52.13 30.09 -21.14
CA LEU A 160 51.54 30.31 -19.82
C LEU A 160 50.33 31.25 -19.87
N ASP A 161 50.37 32.31 -20.69
CA ASP A 161 49.22 33.20 -20.91
C ASP A 161 48.05 32.45 -21.58
N ALA A 162 48.33 31.61 -22.57
CA ALA A 162 47.32 30.78 -23.22
C ALA A 162 46.71 29.73 -22.27
N ASP A 163 47.50 29.13 -21.39
CA ASP A 163 46.98 28.23 -20.35
C ASP A 163 46.20 28.98 -19.27
N SER A 164 46.62 30.19 -18.88
CA SER A 164 45.85 31.05 -17.97
C SER A 164 44.47 31.40 -18.54
N GLN A 165 44.40 31.76 -19.82
CA GLN A 165 43.14 32.01 -20.53
C GLN A 165 42.23 30.76 -20.53
N ARG A 166 42.79 29.58 -20.82
CA ARG A 166 42.06 28.29 -20.75
C ARG A 166 41.53 27.98 -19.35
N PHE A 167 42.30 28.30 -18.29
CA PHE A 167 41.83 28.14 -16.91
C PHE A 167 40.69 29.11 -16.57
N GLU A 168 40.76 30.37 -17.01
CA GLU A 168 39.65 31.31 -16.85
C GLU A 168 38.39 30.87 -17.62
N GLU A 169 38.53 30.40 -18.86
CA GLU A 169 37.44 29.86 -19.67
C GLU A 169 36.83 28.62 -19.02
N TYR A 170 37.65 27.69 -18.52
CA TYR A 170 37.20 26.53 -17.78
C TYR A 170 36.42 26.91 -16.50
N LEU A 171 36.87 27.92 -15.75
CA LEU A 171 36.14 28.41 -14.57
C LEU A 171 34.80 29.05 -14.96
N LYS A 172 34.77 29.91 -15.98
CA LYS A 172 33.53 30.53 -16.51
C LYS A 172 32.54 29.46 -16.99
N GLU A 173 33.02 28.41 -17.66
CA GLU A 173 32.22 27.26 -18.04
C GLU A 173 31.72 26.44 -16.83
N ASN A 174 32.56 26.26 -15.80
CA ASN A 174 32.19 25.50 -14.60
C ASN A 174 31.10 26.22 -13.81
N ASP A 175 31.29 27.53 -13.57
CA ASP A 175 30.30 28.40 -12.92
C ASP A 175 28.98 28.45 -13.71
N ALA A 176 29.04 28.52 -15.04
CA ALA A 176 27.85 28.46 -15.88
C ALA A 176 27.11 27.11 -15.75
N LYS A 177 27.84 25.97 -15.80
CA LYS A 177 27.28 24.62 -15.62
C LYS A 177 26.70 24.43 -14.22
N LEU A 178 27.33 24.99 -13.19
CA LEU A 178 26.83 25.01 -11.81
C LEU A 178 25.55 25.84 -11.69
N GLN A 179 25.50 27.05 -12.24
CA GLN A 179 24.31 27.90 -12.26
C GLN A 179 23.15 27.27 -13.04
N GLU A 180 23.43 26.59 -14.16
CA GLU A 180 22.41 25.81 -14.86
C GLU A 180 21.90 24.62 -14.03
N ALA A 181 22.79 23.88 -13.36
CA ALA A 181 22.41 22.75 -12.50
C ALA A 181 21.53 23.22 -11.33
N LEU A 182 21.88 24.34 -10.68
CA LEU A 182 21.08 24.98 -9.65
C LEU A 182 19.72 25.45 -10.19
N ARG A 183 19.66 26.07 -11.38
CA ARG A 183 18.39 26.47 -12.01
C ARG A 183 17.51 25.28 -12.38
N ARG A 184 18.07 24.16 -12.84
CA ARG A 184 17.33 22.92 -13.10
C ARG A 184 16.76 22.34 -11.81
N ALA A 185 17.58 22.23 -10.75
CA ALA A 185 17.14 21.78 -9.44
C ALA A 185 16.06 22.68 -8.82
N GLU A 186 16.19 24.00 -8.93
CA GLU A 186 15.16 24.96 -8.51
C GLU A 186 13.86 24.80 -9.30
N ALA A 187 13.93 24.64 -10.63
CA ALA A 187 12.75 24.46 -11.47
C ALA A 187 12.01 23.16 -11.13
N GLU A 188 12.73 22.06 -10.90
CA GLU A 188 12.17 20.78 -10.45
C GLU A 188 11.58 20.89 -9.04
N ALA A 189 12.23 21.60 -8.12
CA ALA A 189 11.71 21.86 -6.78
C ALA A 189 10.42 22.71 -6.80
N ARG A 190 10.35 23.75 -7.65
CA ARG A 190 9.14 24.56 -7.87
C ARG A 190 8.00 23.71 -8.45
N ALA A 191 8.26 22.95 -9.52
CA ALA A 191 7.28 22.06 -10.13
C ALA A 191 6.79 20.95 -9.17
N ARG A 192 7.65 20.48 -8.25
CA ARG A 192 7.26 19.57 -7.15
C ARG A 192 6.37 20.27 -6.12
N ALA A 193 6.69 21.52 -5.76
CA ALA A 193 5.90 22.31 -4.81
C ALA A 193 4.52 22.66 -5.36
N GLU A 194 4.42 23.04 -6.64
CA GLU A 194 3.15 23.29 -7.35
C GLU A 194 2.26 22.05 -7.37
N LYS A 195 2.79 20.89 -7.79
CA LYS A 195 2.06 19.61 -7.75
C LYS A 195 1.65 19.22 -6.33
N ALA A 196 2.46 19.50 -5.32
CA ALA A 196 2.11 19.26 -3.92
C ALA A 196 1.01 20.22 -3.41
N ALA A 197 0.95 21.46 -3.91
CA ALA A 197 -0.11 22.40 -3.61
C ALA A 197 -1.43 22.00 -4.30
N GLU A 198 -1.38 21.56 -5.56
CA GLU A 198 -2.53 21.02 -6.28
C GLU A 198 -3.07 19.75 -5.62
N ALA A 199 -2.19 18.80 -5.26
CA ALA A 199 -2.58 17.60 -4.53
C ALA A 199 -3.27 17.92 -3.19
N LYS A 200 -2.79 18.94 -2.45
CA LYS A 200 -3.47 19.45 -1.24
C LYS A 200 -4.83 20.08 -1.56
N ARG A 201 -4.96 20.84 -2.65
CA ARG A 201 -6.23 21.44 -3.10
C ARG A 201 -7.26 20.36 -3.45
N LEU A 202 -6.84 19.32 -4.17
CA LEU A 202 -7.69 18.18 -4.53
C LEU A 202 -8.08 17.35 -3.29
N ALA A 203 -7.13 17.10 -2.38
CA ALA A 203 -7.44 16.41 -1.12
C ALA A 203 -8.46 17.20 -0.25
N ALA A 204 -8.34 18.53 -0.19
CA ALA A 204 -9.31 19.39 0.49
C ALA A 204 -10.70 19.37 -0.19
N ALA A 205 -10.74 19.38 -1.53
CA ALA A 205 -12.00 19.26 -2.28
C ALA A 205 -12.67 17.88 -2.07
N ILE A 206 -11.89 16.80 -2.05
CA ILE A 206 -12.38 15.45 -1.74
C ILE A 206 -12.91 15.37 -0.30
N ALA A 207 -12.25 16.02 0.66
CA ALA A 207 -12.74 16.09 2.05
C ALA A 207 -14.04 16.89 2.18
N ALA A 208 -14.18 18.01 1.46
CA ALA A 208 -15.41 18.79 1.41
C ALA A 208 -16.57 17.97 0.80
N LEU A 209 -16.36 17.38 -0.38
CA LEU A 209 -17.35 16.53 -1.05
C LEU A 209 -17.76 15.32 -0.19
N ARG A 210 -16.84 14.71 0.57
CA ARG A 210 -17.19 13.65 1.54
C ARG A 210 -18.04 14.15 2.71
N SER A 211 -17.82 15.37 3.19
CA SER A 211 -18.67 15.98 4.21
C SER A 211 -20.04 16.38 3.66
N GLU A 212 -20.13 16.73 2.38
CA GLU A 212 -21.40 17.00 1.69
C GLU A 212 -22.17 15.69 1.42
N MET A 213 -21.49 14.64 0.95
CA MET A 213 -22.07 13.29 0.84
C MET A 213 -22.60 12.80 2.19
N GLY A 214 -21.81 12.86 3.27
CA GLY A 214 -22.26 12.43 4.60
C GLY A 214 -23.52 13.15 5.08
N LYS A 215 -23.65 14.47 4.83
CA LYS A 215 -24.87 15.22 5.16
C LYS A 215 -26.06 14.82 4.29
N MET A 216 -25.83 14.52 3.01
CA MET A 216 -26.88 14.05 2.10
C MET A 216 -27.30 12.61 2.43
N GLU A 217 -26.38 11.78 2.92
CA GLU A 217 -26.63 10.43 3.43
C GLU A 217 -27.40 10.47 4.77
N GLU A 218 -27.02 11.35 5.70
CA GLU A 218 -27.78 11.64 6.93
C GLU A 218 -29.21 12.10 6.59
N GLN A 219 -29.37 13.08 5.69
CA GLN A 219 -30.67 13.54 5.21
C GLN A 219 -31.46 12.46 4.45
N LEU A 220 -30.80 11.55 3.75
CA LEU A 220 -31.43 10.41 3.09
C LEU A 220 -31.99 9.41 4.11
N GLU A 221 -31.26 9.09 5.18
CA GLU A 221 -31.75 8.23 6.25
C GLU A 221 -32.85 8.92 7.10
N GLU A 222 -32.78 10.23 7.31
CA GLU A 222 -33.90 11.02 7.85
C GLU A 222 -35.13 10.91 6.94
N CYS A 223 -34.99 11.12 5.63
CA CYS A 223 -36.09 10.96 4.68
C CYS A 223 -36.64 9.52 4.63
N LYS A 224 -35.80 8.49 4.73
CA LYS A 224 -36.21 7.07 4.77
C LYS A 224 -36.95 6.71 6.06
N THR A 225 -36.47 7.17 7.22
CA THR A 225 -37.15 6.93 8.50
C THR A 225 -38.47 7.68 8.59
N LEU A 226 -38.55 8.90 8.04
CA LEU A 226 -39.80 9.63 7.86
C LEU A 226 -40.74 8.93 6.85
N LYS A 227 -40.23 8.37 5.75
CA LYS A 227 -41.03 7.56 4.81
C LYS A 227 -41.60 6.32 5.50
N ALA A 228 -40.77 5.52 6.18
CA ALA A 228 -41.23 4.34 6.92
C ALA A 228 -42.25 4.69 8.02
N PHE A 229 -42.13 5.86 8.66
CA PHE A 229 -43.16 6.37 9.57
C PHE A 229 -44.46 6.72 8.83
N LEU A 230 -44.40 7.46 7.73
CA LEU A 230 -45.58 7.79 6.92
C LEU A 230 -46.27 6.54 6.36
N ASP A 231 -45.49 5.53 5.95
CA ASP A 231 -46.00 4.25 5.50
C ASP A 231 -46.71 3.49 6.64
N SER A 232 -46.21 3.59 7.88
CA SER A 232 -46.86 3.01 9.07
C SER A 232 -48.15 3.72 9.51
N VAL A 233 -48.35 4.98 9.11
CA VAL A 233 -49.53 5.80 9.42
C VAL A 233 -50.52 5.85 8.24
N THR A 234 -50.09 5.46 7.04
CA THR A 234 -50.94 5.38 5.84
C THR A 234 -51.84 4.13 5.93
N PRO A 235 -53.16 4.24 5.71
CA PRO A 235 -54.06 3.09 5.76
C PRO A 235 -53.67 1.97 4.80
N GLN A 236 -53.73 0.71 5.25
CA GLN A 236 -53.37 -0.46 4.44
C GLN A 236 -54.22 -0.59 3.17
N GLU A 237 -55.49 -0.18 3.22
CA GLU A 237 -56.42 -0.09 2.08
C GLU A 237 -55.84 0.74 0.91
N TRP A 238 -54.99 1.74 1.18
CA TRP A 238 -54.33 2.52 0.13
C TRP A 238 -53.24 1.72 -0.57
N PHE A 239 -52.40 1.01 0.19
CA PHE A 239 -51.38 0.11 -0.37
C PHE A 239 -52.02 -1.06 -1.12
N GLU A 240 -53.13 -1.62 -0.63
CA GLU A 240 -53.91 -2.64 -1.31
C GLU A 240 -54.51 -2.10 -2.63
N GLY A 241 -55.00 -0.86 -2.64
CA GLY A 241 -55.49 -0.19 -3.85
C GLY A 241 -54.40 0.07 -4.90
N LEU A 242 -53.16 0.36 -4.49
CA LEU A 242 -52.00 0.49 -5.38
C LEU A 242 -51.49 -0.88 -5.86
N ALA A 243 -51.45 -1.89 -4.99
CA ALA A 243 -51.10 -3.26 -5.35
C ALA A 243 -52.09 -3.82 -6.39
N ALA A 244 -53.40 -3.63 -6.17
CA ALA A 244 -54.43 -4.01 -7.13
C ALA A 244 -54.30 -3.26 -8.47
N GLN A 245 -53.86 -2.00 -8.47
CA GLN A 245 -53.53 -1.27 -9.71
C GLN A 245 -52.32 -1.89 -10.43
N ARG A 246 -51.19 -2.12 -9.74
CA ARG A 246 -50.02 -2.82 -10.32
C ARG A 246 -50.39 -4.20 -10.86
N ASP A 247 -51.15 -4.99 -10.11
CA ASP A 247 -51.57 -6.32 -10.55
C ASP A 247 -52.55 -6.28 -11.72
N SER A 248 -53.41 -5.25 -11.81
CA SER A 248 -54.26 -5.04 -12.98
C SER A 248 -53.45 -4.65 -14.23
N GLN A 249 -52.41 -3.82 -14.09
CA GLN A 249 -51.50 -3.45 -15.18
C GLN A 249 -50.65 -4.65 -15.62
N LYS A 250 -50.06 -5.39 -14.67
CA LYS A 250 -49.34 -6.64 -14.94
C LYS A 250 -50.25 -7.71 -15.55
N ALA A 251 -51.51 -7.80 -15.13
CA ALA A 251 -52.49 -8.71 -15.73
C ALA A 251 -52.88 -8.30 -17.15
N ALA A 252 -53.07 -7.00 -17.43
CA ALA A 252 -53.33 -6.50 -18.77
C ALA A 252 -52.13 -6.72 -19.71
N LEU A 253 -50.91 -6.53 -19.22
CA LEU A 253 -49.67 -6.78 -19.98
C LEU A 253 -49.46 -8.29 -20.23
N ARG A 254 -49.74 -9.16 -19.23
CA ARG A 254 -49.78 -10.62 -19.40
C ARG A 254 -50.84 -11.03 -20.43
N ALA A 255 -52.05 -10.48 -20.36
CA ALA A 255 -53.14 -10.80 -21.28
C ALA A 255 -52.80 -10.38 -22.72
N ALA A 256 -52.29 -9.15 -22.92
CA ALA A 256 -51.88 -8.67 -24.24
C ALA A 256 -50.72 -9.49 -24.84
N TRP A 257 -49.80 -10.02 -24.03
CA TRP A 257 -48.78 -10.96 -24.49
C TRP A 257 -49.35 -12.35 -24.80
N GLN A 258 -50.23 -12.87 -23.93
CA GLN A 258 -50.94 -14.14 -24.16
C GLN A 258 -51.77 -14.11 -25.45
N GLU A 259 -52.49 -13.01 -25.73
CA GLU A 259 -53.22 -12.81 -26.98
C GLU A 259 -52.32 -12.85 -28.22
N GLN A 260 -51.10 -12.31 -28.15
CA GLN A 260 -50.13 -12.38 -29.24
C GLN A 260 -49.62 -13.81 -29.44
N CYS A 261 -49.26 -14.50 -28.35
CA CYS A 261 -48.84 -15.91 -28.38
C CYS A 261 -49.96 -16.83 -28.90
N ASP A 262 -51.21 -16.64 -28.47
CA ASP A 262 -52.34 -17.45 -28.94
C ASP A 262 -52.76 -17.10 -30.38
N ALA A 263 -52.58 -15.87 -30.85
CA ALA A 263 -52.76 -15.51 -32.25
C ALA A 263 -51.73 -16.21 -33.16
N ILE A 264 -50.46 -16.25 -32.75
CA ILE A 264 -49.40 -16.98 -33.46
C ILE A 264 -49.66 -18.50 -33.40
N ALA A 265 -50.06 -19.03 -32.24
CA ALA A 265 -50.47 -20.41 -32.10
C ALA A 265 -51.72 -20.75 -32.93
N ALA A 266 -52.68 -19.84 -33.07
CA ALA A 266 -53.83 -19.98 -33.96
C ALA A 266 -53.39 -20.07 -35.43
N ARG A 267 -52.52 -19.18 -35.92
CA ARG A 267 -51.94 -19.27 -37.28
C ARG A 267 -51.24 -20.61 -37.51
N LYS A 268 -50.41 -21.05 -36.56
CA LYS A 268 -49.71 -22.35 -36.59
C LYS A 268 -50.72 -23.52 -36.70
N ARG A 269 -51.81 -23.50 -35.92
CA ARG A 269 -52.92 -24.49 -35.97
C ARG A 269 -53.69 -24.43 -37.30
N GLU A 270 -54.01 -23.23 -37.79
CA GLU A 270 -54.78 -23.03 -39.03
C GLU A 270 -54.02 -23.45 -40.28
N ALA A 271 -52.72 -23.13 -40.37
CA ALA A 271 -51.84 -23.57 -41.44
C ALA A 271 -51.65 -25.09 -41.44
N ALA A 272 -51.51 -25.71 -40.26
CA ALA A 272 -51.42 -27.17 -40.15
C ALA A 272 -52.72 -27.85 -40.62
N ALA A 273 -53.87 -27.31 -40.22
CA ALA A 273 -55.17 -27.78 -40.70
C ALA A 273 -55.38 -27.50 -42.20
N ALA A 274 -54.79 -26.44 -42.75
CA ALA A 274 -54.82 -26.15 -44.19
C ALA A 274 -54.00 -27.17 -45.00
N GLN A 275 -52.80 -27.51 -44.55
CA GLN A 275 -52.00 -28.58 -45.16
C GLN A 275 -52.75 -29.91 -45.10
N GLN A 276 -53.31 -30.29 -43.95
CA GLN A 276 -54.10 -31.52 -43.82
C GLN A 276 -55.31 -31.54 -44.76
N ARG A 277 -56.01 -30.40 -44.97
CA ARG A 277 -57.09 -30.32 -45.97
C ARG A 277 -56.57 -30.55 -47.39
N ALA A 278 -55.52 -29.86 -47.80
CA ALA A 278 -54.93 -30.00 -49.14
C ALA A 278 -54.37 -31.42 -49.40
N GLU A 279 -53.81 -32.07 -48.39
CA GLU A 279 -53.35 -33.47 -48.47
C GLU A 279 -54.51 -34.47 -48.62
N ASN A 280 -55.65 -34.23 -47.97
CA ASN A 280 -56.85 -35.01 -48.19
C ASN A 280 -57.43 -34.76 -49.60
N ASP A 281 -57.52 -33.51 -50.05
CA ASP A 281 -58.00 -33.17 -51.40
C ASP A 281 -57.13 -33.79 -52.50
N MET A 282 -55.82 -33.90 -52.27
CA MET A 282 -54.87 -34.61 -53.15
C MET A 282 -55.13 -36.12 -53.19
N GLN A 283 -55.45 -36.75 -52.05
CA GLN A 283 -55.74 -38.18 -51.95
C GLN A 283 -57.08 -38.57 -52.64
N TRP A 284 -58.07 -37.68 -52.64
CA TRP A 284 -59.40 -37.94 -53.21
C TRP A 284 -59.58 -37.43 -54.66
N ALA A 285 -58.55 -36.85 -55.27
CA ALA A 285 -58.57 -36.36 -56.65
C ALA A 285 -58.81 -37.49 -57.68
N ARG A 286 -59.76 -37.30 -58.60
CA ARG A 286 -60.18 -38.34 -59.58
C ARG A 286 -59.68 -38.12 -61.01
N THR A 287 -59.15 -36.93 -61.30
CA THR A 287 -58.69 -36.52 -62.63
C THR A 287 -57.30 -35.90 -62.54
N GLN A 288 -56.44 -36.10 -63.53
CA GLN A 288 -55.08 -35.52 -63.57
C GLN A 288 -55.07 -34.00 -63.30
N GLN A 289 -55.96 -33.24 -63.96
CA GLN A 289 -56.11 -31.79 -63.73
C GLN A 289 -56.63 -31.40 -62.33
N GLN A 290 -57.21 -32.32 -61.57
CA GLN A 290 -57.55 -32.12 -60.16
C GLN A 290 -56.33 -32.38 -59.28
N PHE A 291 -55.60 -33.45 -59.55
CA PHE A 291 -54.35 -33.80 -58.85
C PHE A 291 -53.30 -32.69 -58.98
N GLU A 292 -53.05 -32.17 -60.20
CA GLU A 292 -52.12 -31.04 -60.43
C GLU A 292 -52.51 -29.75 -59.68
N ARG A 293 -53.79 -29.55 -59.35
CA ARG A 293 -54.28 -28.40 -58.58
C ARG A 293 -54.13 -28.65 -57.08
N ALA A 294 -54.51 -29.84 -56.62
CA ALA A 294 -54.35 -30.26 -55.23
C ALA A 294 -52.87 -30.34 -54.82
N GLU A 295 -51.98 -30.78 -55.71
CA GLU A 295 -50.54 -30.78 -55.47
C GLU A 295 -49.98 -29.35 -55.29
N ARG A 296 -50.44 -28.38 -56.10
CA ARG A 296 -50.05 -26.97 -55.92
C ARG A 296 -50.58 -26.43 -54.60
N ALA A 297 -51.86 -26.66 -54.30
CA ALA A 297 -52.46 -26.28 -53.02
C ALA A 297 -51.76 -26.93 -51.81
N GLN A 298 -51.30 -28.18 -51.93
CA GLN A 298 -50.52 -28.86 -50.89
C GLN A 298 -49.15 -28.22 -50.70
N ARG A 299 -48.44 -27.91 -51.79
CA ARG A 299 -47.13 -27.22 -51.74
C ARG A 299 -47.26 -25.80 -51.17
N GLU A 300 -48.31 -25.08 -51.54
CA GLU A 300 -48.65 -23.75 -51.03
C GLU A 300 -49.01 -23.81 -49.53
N ALA A 301 -49.85 -24.76 -49.11
CA ALA A 301 -50.22 -24.94 -47.71
C ALA A 301 -49.06 -25.45 -46.83
N ALA A 302 -48.18 -26.31 -47.36
CA ALA A 302 -46.98 -26.77 -46.66
C ALA A 302 -45.90 -25.67 -46.58
N ALA A 303 -45.82 -24.79 -47.57
CA ALA A 303 -45.01 -23.57 -47.47
C ALA A 303 -45.55 -22.63 -46.39
N ALA A 304 -46.87 -22.39 -46.36
CA ALA A 304 -47.53 -21.58 -45.35
C ALA A 304 -47.39 -22.16 -43.93
N LEU A 305 -47.46 -23.49 -43.75
CA LEU A 305 -47.17 -24.11 -42.45
C LEU A 305 -45.70 -23.91 -42.06
N ARG A 306 -44.76 -24.08 -43.00
CA ARG A 306 -43.33 -23.85 -42.74
C ARG A 306 -43.04 -22.39 -42.34
N GLU A 307 -43.75 -21.44 -42.93
CA GLU A 307 -43.68 -20.01 -42.59
C GLU A 307 -44.27 -19.75 -41.19
N ALA A 308 -45.47 -20.24 -40.89
CA ALA A 308 -46.09 -20.11 -39.58
C ALA A 308 -45.30 -20.80 -38.45
N LEU A 309 -44.63 -21.92 -38.72
CA LEU A 309 -43.72 -22.59 -37.77
C LEU A 309 -42.38 -21.87 -37.59
N ALA A 310 -42.01 -20.96 -38.50
CA ALA A 310 -40.82 -20.11 -38.37
C ALA A 310 -41.10 -18.80 -37.59
N GLU A 311 -42.37 -18.41 -37.44
CA GLU A 311 -42.79 -17.30 -36.58
C GLU A 311 -42.49 -17.66 -35.12
N GLN A 312 -41.47 -17.03 -34.52
CA GLN A 312 -41.13 -17.18 -33.11
C GLN A 312 -42.13 -16.43 -32.23
N ASP A 313 -42.50 -17.01 -31.10
CA ASP A 313 -43.43 -16.38 -30.16
C ASP A 313 -42.72 -15.20 -29.44
N PRO A 314 -43.41 -14.08 -29.17
CA PRO A 314 -42.76 -12.86 -28.68
C PRO A 314 -42.15 -13.04 -27.28
N PRO A 315 -41.04 -12.35 -26.97
CA PRO A 315 -40.42 -12.42 -25.64
C PRO A 315 -41.38 -11.92 -24.56
N GLU A 316 -41.30 -12.53 -23.37
CA GLU A 316 -42.12 -12.17 -22.22
C GLU A 316 -41.82 -10.72 -21.76
N PRO A 317 -42.84 -9.88 -21.50
CA PRO A 317 -42.64 -8.52 -21.00
C PRO A 317 -41.94 -8.47 -19.63
N ASP A 318 -41.06 -7.48 -19.44
CA ASP A 318 -40.45 -7.23 -18.12
C ASP A 318 -41.45 -6.54 -17.18
N TYR A 319 -42.07 -7.34 -16.30
CA TYR A 319 -43.01 -6.86 -15.29
C TYR A 319 -42.34 -6.06 -14.15
N GLY A 320 -41.01 -6.11 -14.01
CA GLY A 320 -40.28 -5.45 -12.93
C GLY A 320 -40.23 -3.93 -13.07
N VAL A 321 -40.37 -3.41 -14.29
CA VAL A 321 -40.40 -1.95 -14.55
C VAL A 321 -41.56 -1.27 -13.81
N LEU A 322 -42.71 -1.97 -13.66
CA LEU A 322 -43.92 -1.46 -12.99
C LEU A 322 -43.80 -1.42 -11.45
N ASP A 323 -42.74 -2.00 -10.88
CA ASP A 323 -42.45 -1.93 -9.44
C ASP A 323 -41.50 -0.79 -9.07
N VAL A 324 -40.91 -0.10 -10.05
CA VAL A 324 -39.93 0.98 -9.85
C VAL A 324 -40.57 2.38 -9.89
N GLU A 325 -41.77 2.52 -10.48
CA GLU A 325 -42.52 3.78 -10.41
C GLU A 325 -43.09 3.99 -8.99
N GLU A 326 -42.44 4.86 -8.22
CA GLU A 326 -42.91 5.34 -6.91
C GLU A 326 -44.17 6.20 -7.08
N GLU A 327 -45.34 5.55 -7.07
CA GLU A 327 -46.63 6.21 -7.00
C GLU A 327 -46.71 7.13 -5.78
N GLY A 328 -47.02 8.41 -6.01
CA GLY A 328 -46.84 9.47 -5.03
C GLY A 328 -47.66 9.32 -3.75
N LEU A 329 -46.98 9.58 -2.62
CA LEU A 329 -47.45 9.51 -1.23
C LEU A 329 -48.93 9.85 -1.00
N HIS A 330 -49.56 9.08 -0.10
CA HIS A 330 -50.91 9.32 0.41
C HIS A 330 -51.06 10.73 0.99
N PHE A 331 -50.14 11.12 1.88
CA PHE A 331 -50.10 12.45 2.48
C PHE A 331 -49.37 13.43 1.55
N ARG A 332 -50.13 14.35 0.92
CA ARG A 332 -49.61 15.31 -0.07
C ARG A 332 -49.32 16.70 0.51
N ASP A 333 -50.09 17.11 1.51
CA ASP A 333 -49.88 18.35 2.27
C ASP A 333 -49.56 18.01 3.75
N PRO A 334 -48.58 18.68 4.39
CA PRO A 334 -48.26 18.44 5.81
C PRO A 334 -49.44 18.67 6.78
N SER A 335 -50.43 19.47 6.37
CA SER A 335 -51.67 19.71 7.13
C SER A 335 -52.56 18.47 7.26
N GLN A 336 -52.47 17.51 6.33
CA GLN A 336 -53.32 16.31 6.32
C GLN A 336 -52.99 15.39 7.52
N LEU A 337 -51.70 15.17 7.78
CA LEU A 337 -51.24 14.38 8.93
C LEU A 337 -51.58 15.08 10.27
N LEU A 338 -51.45 16.40 10.33
CA LEU A 338 -51.83 17.19 11.51
C LEU A 338 -53.35 17.14 11.79
N ALA A 339 -54.18 17.08 10.74
CA ALA A 339 -55.63 16.91 10.87
C ALA A 339 -55.99 15.51 11.42
N VAL A 340 -55.36 14.45 10.90
CA VAL A 340 -55.52 13.07 11.42
C VAL A 340 -55.09 13.01 12.90
N PHE A 341 -53.96 13.62 13.26
CA PHE A 341 -53.50 13.65 14.65
C PHE A 341 -54.46 14.42 15.57
N SER A 342 -55.00 15.55 15.11
CA SER A 342 -56.01 16.33 15.86
C SER A 342 -57.32 15.56 16.05
N GLN A 343 -57.76 14.81 15.03
CA GLN A 343 -58.92 13.92 15.12
C GLN A 343 -58.67 12.76 16.09
N LEU A 344 -57.48 12.16 16.08
CA LEU A 344 -57.10 11.09 16.99
C LEU A 344 -56.99 11.59 18.44
N GLN A 345 -56.45 12.80 18.66
CA GLN A 345 -56.47 13.47 19.98
C GLN A 345 -57.90 13.68 20.48
N GLY A 346 -58.81 14.16 19.63
CA GLY A 346 -60.23 14.32 19.96
C GLY A 346 -60.91 13.00 20.32
N SER A 347 -60.66 11.93 19.55
CA SER A 347 -61.18 10.58 19.81
C SER A 347 -60.64 10.01 21.12
N ASN A 348 -59.34 10.13 21.38
CA ASN A 348 -58.71 9.66 22.62
C ASN A 348 -59.24 10.43 23.85
N MET A 349 -59.44 11.76 23.74
CA MET A 349 -60.05 12.55 24.80
C MET A 349 -61.49 12.11 25.10
N PHE A 350 -62.29 11.84 24.06
CA PHE A 350 -63.64 11.32 24.20
C PHE A 350 -63.66 9.91 24.83
N GLN A 351 -62.73 9.03 24.45
CA GLN A 351 -62.60 7.70 25.06
C GLN A 351 -62.18 7.78 26.53
N ILE A 352 -61.26 8.68 26.90
CA ILE A 352 -60.87 8.94 28.29
C ILE A 352 -62.06 9.45 29.11
N GLN A 353 -62.83 10.42 28.60
CA GLN A 353 -64.04 10.89 29.27
C GLN A 353 -65.06 9.76 29.44
N THR A 354 -65.32 8.98 28.38
CA THR A 354 -66.25 7.84 28.43
C THR A 354 -65.81 6.78 29.45
N ALA A 355 -64.51 6.53 29.58
CA ALA A 355 -63.94 5.64 30.59
C ALA A 355 -64.14 6.19 32.02
N GLN A 356 -63.88 7.49 32.24
CA GLN A 356 -64.09 8.14 33.53
C GLN A 356 -65.58 8.19 33.95
N ASP A 357 -66.47 8.43 32.99
CA ASP A 357 -67.92 8.41 33.21
C ASP A 357 -68.40 6.98 33.56
N ALA A 358 -67.83 5.96 32.91
CA ALA A 358 -68.10 4.55 33.22
C ALA A 358 -67.52 4.11 34.58
N GLU A 359 -66.30 4.54 34.93
CA GLU A 359 -65.70 4.32 36.26
C GLU A 359 -66.54 4.97 37.36
N SER A 360 -66.99 6.21 37.15
CA SER A 360 -67.90 6.93 38.06
C SER A 360 -69.23 6.20 38.24
N ALA A 361 -69.83 5.70 37.16
CA ALA A 361 -71.05 4.89 37.22
C ALA A 361 -70.84 3.54 37.95
N VAL A 362 -69.67 2.91 37.80
CA VAL A 362 -69.30 1.68 38.51
C VAL A 362 -69.06 1.95 40.00
N GLU A 363 -68.42 3.05 40.38
CA GLU A 363 -68.26 3.47 41.78
C GLU A 363 -69.62 3.78 42.44
N ALA A 364 -70.52 4.46 41.74
CA ALA A 364 -71.89 4.69 42.21
C ALA A 364 -72.65 3.36 42.43
N ALA A 365 -72.62 2.45 41.45
CA ALA A 365 -73.25 1.14 41.58
C ALA A 365 -72.62 0.27 42.69
N ARG A 366 -71.32 0.40 42.95
CA ARG A 366 -70.63 -0.21 44.10
C ARG A 366 -71.11 0.37 45.43
N ALA A 367 -71.28 1.69 45.52
CA ALA A 367 -71.80 2.35 46.71
C ALA A 367 -73.25 1.94 47.02
N ASP A 368 -74.13 1.89 46.00
CA ASP A 368 -75.50 1.39 46.13
C ASP A 368 -75.54 -0.09 46.53
N HIS A 369 -74.64 -0.92 45.98
CA HIS A 369 -74.53 -2.32 46.38
C HIS A 369 -74.04 -2.48 47.83
N ALA A 370 -73.05 -1.69 48.26
CA ALA A 370 -72.58 -1.68 49.65
C ALA A 370 -73.66 -1.18 50.63
N ALA A 371 -74.44 -0.18 50.26
CA ALA A 371 -75.55 0.32 51.07
C ALA A 371 -76.69 -0.70 51.19
N THR A 372 -77.06 -1.36 50.08
CA THR A 372 -78.11 -2.39 50.08
C THR A 372 -77.69 -3.68 50.80
N THR A 373 -76.43 -4.13 50.68
CA THR A 373 -75.95 -5.28 51.47
C THR A 373 -75.90 -4.95 52.96
N ALA A 374 -75.42 -3.76 53.36
CA ALA A 374 -75.42 -3.34 54.75
C ALA A 374 -76.83 -3.25 55.37
N ALA A 375 -77.84 -2.81 54.59
CA ALA A 375 -79.23 -2.83 55.01
C ALA A 375 -79.77 -4.26 55.18
N LEU A 376 -79.52 -5.14 54.21
CA LEU A 376 -79.93 -6.55 54.26
C LEU A 376 -79.26 -7.32 55.40
N ASP A 377 -78.00 -7.05 55.72
CA ASP A 377 -77.30 -7.63 56.87
C ASP A 377 -77.85 -7.11 58.22
N ALA A 378 -78.27 -5.84 58.28
CA ALA A 378 -78.94 -5.29 59.46
C ALA A 378 -80.32 -5.94 59.68
N ASP A 379 -81.11 -6.11 58.62
CA ASP A 379 -82.39 -6.82 58.66
C ASP A 379 -82.20 -8.31 59.02
N ALA A 380 -81.21 -8.98 58.42
CA ALA A 380 -80.87 -10.36 58.75
C ALA A 380 -80.40 -10.51 60.21
N ALA A 381 -79.66 -9.53 60.76
CA ALA A 381 -79.32 -9.49 62.17
C ALA A 381 -80.55 -9.24 63.07
N GLY A 382 -81.51 -8.42 62.62
CA GLY A 382 -82.80 -8.22 63.27
C GLY A 382 -83.62 -9.52 63.33
N LEU A 383 -83.78 -10.19 62.20
CA LEU A 383 -84.48 -11.48 62.09
C LEU A 383 -83.80 -12.57 62.94
N ARG A 384 -82.45 -12.65 62.93
CA ARG A 384 -81.70 -13.58 63.81
C ARG A 384 -81.97 -13.31 65.30
N ARG A 385 -82.10 -12.05 65.73
CA ARG A 385 -82.48 -11.71 67.11
C ARG A 385 -83.91 -12.14 67.43
N GLN A 386 -84.86 -11.90 66.53
CA GLN A 386 -86.26 -12.33 66.69
C GLN A 386 -86.38 -13.86 66.75
N VAL A 387 -85.63 -14.59 65.93
CA VAL A 387 -85.56 -16.06 66.00
C VAL A 387 -85.00 -16.50 67.36
N ALA A 388 -83.88 -15.94 67.81
CA ALA A 388 -83.31 -16.29 69.12
C ALA A 388 -84.25 -15.97 70.30
N GLU A 389 -85.01 -14.87 70.23
CA GLU A 389 -86.01 -14.50 71.24
C GLU A 389 -87.21 -15.48 71.23
N LEU A 390 -87.71 -15.84 70.05
CA LEU A 390 -88.77 -16.84 69.89
C LEU A 390 -88.31 -18.23 70.32
N GLU A 391 -87.08 -18.63 70.01
CA GLU A 391 -86.47 -19.88 70.46
C GLU A 391 -86.30 -19.91 71.98
N ALA A 392 -85.85 -18.81 72.60
CA ALA A 392 -85.78 -18.67 74.05
C ALA A 392 -87.18 -18.71 74.70
N GLY A 393 -88.18 -18.07 74.08
CA GLY A 393 -89.57 -18.10 74.52
C GLY A 393 -90.18 -19.51 74.42
N VAL A 394 -89.92 -20.23 73.34
CA VAL A 394 -90.30 -21.64 73.14
C VAL A 394 -89.55 -22.55 74.11
N ALA A 395 -88.26 -22.33 74.36
CA ALA A 395 -87.48 -23.06 75.34
C ALA A 395 -88.03 -22.87 76.75
N ALA A 396 -88.31 -21.64 77.18
CA ALA A 396 -88.95 -21.34 78.47
C ALA A 396 -90.37 -21.93 78.55
N SER A 397 -91.13 -21.97 77.45
CA SER A 397 -92.45 -22.61 77.43
C SER A 397 -92.35 -24.14 77.51
N ARG A 398 -91.40 -24.76 76.79
CA ARG A 398 -91.05 -26.18 76.92
C ARG A 398 -90.57 -26.49 78.33
N GLU A 399 -89.78 -25.62 78.96
CA GLU A 399 -89.30 -25.82 80.33
C GLU A 399 -90.44 -25.72 81.35
N ARG A 400 -91.35 -24.74 81.23
CA ARG A 400 -92.58 -24.70 82.05
C ARG A 400 -93.42 -25.97 81.88
N SER A 401 -93.62 -26.42 80.64
CA SER A 401 -94.33 -27.68 80.33
C SER A 401 -93.60 -28.91 80.90
N ALA A 402 -92.27 -28.95 80.82
CA ALA A 402 -91.44 -30.03 81.34
C ALA A 402 -91.40 -30.02 82.87
N ARG A 403 -91.39 -28.86 83.52
CA ARG A 403 -91.52 -28.72 84.99
C ARG A 403 -92.89 -29.22 85.46
N LEU A 404 -93.98 -28.92 84.73
CA LEU A 404 -95.32 -29.44 85.02
C LEU A 404 -95.42 -30.95 84.77
N GLN A 405 -94.86 -31.47 83.68
CA GLN A 405 -94.76 -32.92 83.42
C GLN A 405 -93.86 -33.63 84.44
N ALA A 406 -92.79 -32.99 84.91
CA ALA A 406 -91.89 -33.52 85.94
C ALA A 406 -92.56 -33.51 87.32
N ALA A 407 -93.37 -32.50 87.66
CA ALA A 407 -94.19 -32.50 88.87
C ALA A 407 -95.26 -33.61 88.81
N ALA A 408 -95.90 -33.80 87.65
CA ALA A 408 -96.84 -34.91 87.42
C ALA A 408 -96.15 -36.29 87.53
N ARG A 409 -94.92 -36.44 87.01
CA ARG A 409 -94.10 -37.65 87.17
C ARG A 409 -93.61 -37.86 88.59
N GLN A 410 -93.17 -36.82 89.30
CA GLN A 410 -92.80 -36.90 90.72
C GLN A 410 -93.99 -37.27 91.63
N SER A 411 -95.22 -36.99 91.20
CA SER A 411 -96.45 -37.47 91.85
C SER A 411 -96.82 -38.93 91.49
N LEU A 412 -96.05 -39.60 90.63
CA LEU A 412 -96.27 -40.98 90.17
C LEU A 412 -95.05 -41.92 90.39
N GLU A 413 -93.82 -41.37 90.39
CA GLU A 413 -92.56 -42.11 90.32
C GLU A 413 -91.65 -41.78 91.52
N GLY A 414 -91.92 -42.42 92.65
CA GLY A 414 -90.94 -42.53 93.73
C GLY A 414 -89.98 -43.71 93.52
N GLY A 415 -88.85 -43.52 92.82
CA GLY A 415 -87.78 -44.54 92.81
C GLY A 415 -86.69 -44.43 91.73
N GLY A 416 -85.45 -44.10 92.13
CA GLY A 416 -84.19 -44.28 91.35
C GLY A 416 -83.93 -43.27 90.20
N GLY A 417 -82.68 -43.05 89.74
CA GLY A 417 -81.37 -43.43 90.30
C GLY A 417 -80.20 -43.39 89.27
N GLY A 418 -79.14 -42.59 89.51
CA GLY A 418 -77.88 -42.50 88.71
C GLY A 418 -77.96 -41.59 87.46
N VAL A 419 -77.00 -40.75 87.01
CA VAL A 419 -75.50 -40.59 87.14
C VAL A 419 -74.71 -41.50 86.18
N LEU A 420 -73.80 -41.05 85.27
CA LEU A 420 -73.28 -39.73 84.82
C LEU A 420 -73.92 -39.29 83.46
N GLY A 421 -73.45 -38.38 82.57
CA GLY A 421 -72.25 -37.50 82.41
C GLY A 421 -72.51 -36.43 81.30
N ARG A 422 -71.68 -35.41 80.97
CA ARG A 422 -70.22 -35.11 81.09
C ARG A 422 -69.38 -35.68 79.90
N GLU A 423 -68.70 -34.94 78.99
CA GLU A 423 -68.40 -33.49 78.72
C GLU A 423 -68.91 -33.05 77.29
N SER A 424 -68.39 -32.13 76.43
CA SER A 424 -67.21 -31.23 76.36
C SER A 424 -67.39 -30.06 75.34
N SER A 425 -66.36 -29.19 75.16
CA SER A 425 -66.17 -28.16 74.11
C SER A 425 -65.43 -28.70 72.86
N GLY A 426 -65.20 -28.01 71.72
CA GLY A 426 -65.56 -26.66 71.25
C GLY A 426 -64.32 -25.81 70.83
N GLY A 427 -64.24 -25.33 69.57
CA GLY A 427 -63.26 -24.30 69.15
C GLY A 427 -62.48 -24.51 67.84
N SER A 428 -61.92 -23.39 67.34
CA SER A 428 -60.99 -23.18 66.20
C SER A 428 -59.66 -23.99 66.34
N VAL A 429 -58.72 -24.11 65.37
CA VAL A 429 -58.16 -23.13 64.42
C VAL A 429 -57.56 -23.79 63.15
N ALA A 430 -57.07 -22.97 62.21
CA ALA A 430 -56.34 -23.39 61.00
C ALA A 430 -54.87 -23.83 61.27
N GLY A 431 -54.24 -24.46 60.27
CA GLY A 431 -52.81 -24.80 60.25
C GLY A 431 -52.25 -24.80 58.82
N ALA A 432 -50.94 -24.61 58.66
CA ALA A 432 -50.30 -24.44 57.35
C ALA A 432 -48.88 -25.02 57.27
N GLY A 433 -48.49 -25.49 56.07
CA GLY A 433 -47.11 -25.62 55.60
C GLY A 433 -46.39 -26.96 55.81
N GLY A 434 -45.53 -27.32 54.83
CA GLY A 434 -44.18 -27.79 55.18
C GLY A 434 -43.64 -29.14 54.70
N ALA A 435 -43.53 -29.36 53.37
CA ALA A 435 -42.42 -30.06 52.67
C ALA A 435 -41.97 -31.51 53.02
N GLY A 436 -41.35 -32.19 52.05
CA GLY A 436 -40.44 -33.33 52.30
C GLY A 436 -40.51 -34.51 51.31
N SER A 437 -39.65 -34.51 50.28
CA SER A 437 -39.23 -35.74 49.56
C SER A 437 -37.94 -35.49 48.76
N ALA A 438 -37.02 -36.46 48.73
CA ALA A 438 -35.72 -36.33 48.04
C ALA A 438 -35.07 -37.68 47.65
N SER A 439 -34.57 -37.74 46.41
CA SER A 439 -33.60 -38.69 45.82
C SER A 439 -33.03 -37.99 44.57
N GLY A 440 -31.77 -38.06 44.15
CA GLY A 440 -30.83 -39.20 44.08
C GLY A 440 -30.84 -39.76 42.64
N GLY A 441 -29.74 -39.98 41.92
CA GLY A 441 -28.31 -39.70 42.18
C GLY A 441 -27.41 -40.38 41.11
N GLY A 442 -26.16 -39.93 40.95
CA GLY A 442 -25.18 -40.48 39.99
C GLY A 442 -25.33 -39.97 38.54
N GLY A 443 -24.32 -40.04 37.66
CA GLY A 443 -22.93 -40.48 37.85
C GLY A 443 -22.46 -41.45 36.75
N GLY A 444 -21.49 -41.06 35.92
CA GLY A 444 -20.91 -41.94 34.89
C GLY A 444 -19.77 -41.30 34.09
N SER A 445 -18.61 -41.96 34.09
CA SER A 445 -17.42 -41.57 33.33
C SER A 445 -16.82 -42.80 32.63
N HIS A 446 -16.24 -42.62 31.44
CA HIS A 446 -15.50 -43.66 30.71
C HIS A 446 -14.40 -43.03 29.83
N PRO A 447 -13.35 -43.79 29.43
CA PRO A 447 -11.99 -43.26 29.52
C PRO A 447 -11.18 -43.30 28.21
N GLN A 448 -9.98 -42.70 28.31
CA GLN A 448 -8.95 -42.58 27.28
C GLN A 448 -8.20 -43.89 27.03
N VAL A 449 -7.92 -44.21 25.75
CA VAL A 449 -7.04 -45.31 25.33
C VAL A 449 -6.15 -44.85 24.15
N GLN A 450 -4.87 -45.16 24.20
CA GLN A 450 -3.92 -45.03 23.08
C GLN A 450 -3.53 -46.42 22.54
N PRO A 451 -3.14 -46.52 21.26
CA PRO A 451 -2.00 -47.37 20.93
C PRO A 451 -0.99 -46.73 19.95
N LEU A 452 0.22 -47.28 19.98
CA LEU A 452 1.33 -47.02 19.04
C LEU A 452 1.03 -47.67 17.66
N GLY A 453 1.65 -47.30 16.54
CA GLY A 453 2.66 -46.26 16.31
C GLY A 453 3.73 -46.70 15.31
N LEU A 454 3.55 -46.38 14.01
CA LEU A 454 4.56 -46.52 12.95
C LEU A 454 4.42 -45.38 11.91
N GLY A 455 5.55 -44.92 11.35
CA GLY A 455 5.61 -44.08 10.14
C GLY A 455 5.11 -42.62 10.22
N LEU A 456 4.24 -42.29 11.18
CA LEU A 456 3.49 -41.03 11.16
C LEU A 456 4.26 -39.76 11.56
N GLY A 457 5.49 -39.84 12.09
CA GLY A 457 6.21 -38.70 12.70
C GLY A 457 6.20 -37.40 11.87
N PRO A 458 6.93 -37.33 10.74
CA PRO A 458 7.02 -36.12 9.93
C PRO A 458 5.67 -35.65 9.37
N LEU A 459 4.75 -36.57 9.08
CA LEU A 459 3.40 -36.23 8.63
C LEU A 459 2.57 -35.62 9.75
N SER A 460 2.66 -36.14 10.98
CA SER A 460 1.98 -35.58 12.16
C SER A 460 2.55 -34.22 12.57
N GLU A 461 3.84 -33.99 12.33
CA GLU A 461 4.49 -32.70 12.54
C GLU A 461 4.08 -31.67 11.47
N ALA A 462 4.03 -32.08 10.18
CA ALA A 462 3.51 -31.24 9.10
C ALA A 462 2.00 -30.93 9.26
N VAL A 463 1.20 -31.91 9.69
CA VAL A 463 -0.24 -31.72 10.01
C VAL A 463 -0.40 -30.81 11.23
N ALA A 464 0.42 -30.97 12.27
CA ALA A 464 0.39 -30.07 13.42
C ALA A 464 0.80 -28.63 13.05
N ALA A 465 1.84 -28.46 12.22
CA ALA A 465 2.24 -27.14 11.71
C ALA A 465 1.16 -26.50 10.83
N ALA A 466 0.47 -27.28 9.99
CA ALA A 466 -0.68 -26.80 9.21
C ALA A 466 -1.89 -26.44 10.10
N TYR A 467 -2.13 -27.22 11.16
CA TYR A 467 -3.20 -26.99 12.14
C TYR A 467 -2.95 -25.73 12.98
N GLU A 468 -1.71 -25.51 13.44
CA GLU A 468 -1.25 -24.27 14.08
C GLU A 468 -1.35 -23.07 13.12
N ALA A 469 -0.89 -23.22 11.86
CA ALA A 469 -0.96 -22.16 10.84
C ALA A 469 -2.39 -21.80 10.42
N ALA A 470 -3.33 -22.73 10.50
CA ALA A 470 -4.76 -22.48 10.34
C ALA A 470 -5.42 -21.81 11.56
N GLY A 471 -4.65 -21.56 12.63
CA GLY A 471 -5.09 -20.85 13.84
C GLY A 471 -5.68 -21.75 14.94
N PHE A 472 -5.54 -23.08 14.85
CA PHE A 472 -6.04 -23.98 15.88
C PHE A 472 -4.99 -24.24 16.98
N ALA A 473 -5.41 -24.21 18.24
CA ALA A 473 -4.56 -24.54 19.38
C ALA A 473 -4.21 -26.05 19.39
N ARG A 474 -2.93 -26.37 19.60
CA ARG A 474 -2.39 -27.74 19.61
C ARG A 474 -2.63 -28.44 20.95
N ASP A 475 -3.86 -28.88 21.16
CA ASP A 475 -4.24 -29.72 22.29
C ASP A 475 -3.64 -31.13 22.17
N ALA A 476 -2.94 -31.60 23.22
CA ALA A 476 -2.30 -32.92 23.25
C ALA A 476 -3.28 -34.12 23.24
N SER A 477 -4.59 -33.84 23.30
CA SER A 477 -5.68 -34.82 23.20
C SER A 477 -6.18 -35.05 21.76
N VAL A 478 -5.86 -34.16 20.82
CA VAL A 478 -6.38 -34.21 19.45
C VAL A 478 -5.47 -35.09 18.58
N THR A 479 -6.04 -36.13 17.99
CA THR A 479 -5.30 -37.01 17.08
C THR A 479 -5.05 -36.33 15.72
N PRO A 480 -3.99 -36.70 14.96
CA PRO A 480 -3.74 -36.14 13.63
C PRO A 480 -4.92 -36.30 12.64
N LEU A 481 -5.74 -37.35 12.80
CA LEU A 481 -6.96 -37.54 12.01
C LEU A 481 -8.03 -36.48 12.34
N GLN A 482 -8.19 -36.12 13.63
CA GLN A 482 -9.09 -35.04 14.06
C GLN A 482 -8.54 -33.66 13.70
N MET A 483 -7.21 -33.48 13.63
CA MET A 483 -6.60 -32.26 13.08
C MET A 483 -6.93 -32.13 11.59
N LEU A 484 -6.75 -33.22 10.81
CA LEU A 484 -7.11 -33.28 9.40
C LEU A 484 -8.60 -33.02 9.17
N GLN A 485 -9.50 -33.63 9.92
CA GLN A 485 -10.95 -33.42 9.79
C GLN A 485 -11.37 -31.97 10.12
N LYS A 486 -10.71 -31.31 11.07
CA LYS A 486 -10.91 -29.88 11.35
C LYS A 486 -10.35 -28.97 10.25
N LEU A 487 -9.19 -29.33 9.69
CA LEU A 487 -8.60 -28.63 8.54
C LEU A 487 -9.48 -28.78 7.29
N GLU A 488 -10.01 -29.97 7.03
CA GLU A 488 -10.96 -30.29 5.97
C GLU A 488 -12.22 -29.42 6.09
N GLY A 489 -12.91 -29.43 7.24
CA GLY A 489 -14.07 -28.56 7.46
C GLY A 489 -13.76 -27.05 7.36
N ARG A 490 -12.54 -26.62 7.73
CA ARG A 490 -12.11 -25.22 7.56
C ARG A 490 -11.80 -24.87 6.10
N LEU A 491 -11.31 -25.83 5.32
CA LEU A 491 -11.14 -25.68 3.87
C LEU A 491 -12.49 -25.70 3.15
N GLU A 492 -13.45 -26.51 3.58
CA GLU A 492 -14.83 -26.48 3.08
C GLU A 492 -15.50 -25.12 3.38
N GLU A 493 -15.32 -24.57 4.58
CA GLU A 493 -15.79 -23.23 4.95
C GLU A 493 -15.15 -22.15 4.06
N TRP A 494 -13.84 -22.23 3.80
CA TRP A 494 -13.14 -21.28 2.92
C TRP A 494 -13.55 -21.43 1.45
N LEU A 495 -13.80 -22.65 0.96
CA LEU A 495 -14.30 -22.91 -0.38
C LEU A 495 -15.75 -22.42 -0.55
N ALA A 496 -16.60 -22.60 0.46
CA ALA A 496 -17.94 -22.04 0.49
C ALA A 496 -17.92 -20.49 0.48
N ALA A 497 -17.00 -19.87 1.21
CA ALA A 497 -16.80 -18.42 1.22
C ALA A 497 -16.20 -17.85 -0.09
N LEU A 498 -15.35 -18.62 -0.78
CA LEU A 498 -14.82 -18.29 -2.11
C LEU A 498 -15.89 -18.45 -3.21
N GLY A 499 -16.82 -19.38 -3.02
CA GLY A 499 -17.88 -19.70 -3.96
C GLY A 499 -17.42 -20.57 -5.14
N PRO A 500 -18.31 -20.83 -6.12
CA PRO A 500 -17.97 -21.61 -7.30
C PRO A 500 -16.85 -20.95 -8.13
N PRO A 501 -16.00 -21.74 -8.81
CA PRO A 501 -14.88 -21.22 -9.59
C PRO A 501 -15.38 -20.28 -10.71
N GLY A 502 -14.83 -19.06 -10.74
CA GLY A 502 -15.31 -17.97 -11.60
C GLY A 502 -16.22 -16.95 -10.89
N GLY A 503 -16.64 -17.22 -9.64
CA GLY A 503 -17.31 -16.22 -8.81
C GLY A 503 -16.42 -15.00 -8.49
N PRO A 504 -17.01 -13.84 -8.14
CA PRO A 504 -16.26 -12.58 -7.96
C PRO A 504 -15.25 -12.65 -6.80
N VAL A 505 -15.56 -13.39 -5.72
CA VAL A 505 -14.66 -13.59 -4.57
C VAL A 505 -13.48 -14.49 -4.97
N ALA A 506 -13.74 -15.61 -5.64
CA ALA A 506 -12.71 -16.50 -6.20
C ALA A 506 -11.77 -15.77 -7.19
N LEU A 507 -12.31 -14.93 -8.07
CA LEU A 507 -11.51 -14.11 -9.00
C LEU A 507 -10.63 -13.08 -8.29
N LEU A 508 -11.11 -12.47 -7.19
CA LEU A 508 -10.31 -11.56 -6.38
C LEU A 508 -9.19 -12.32 -5.65
N ALA A 509 -9.48 -13.49 -5.09
CA ALA A 509 -8.47 -14.35 -4.46
C ALA A 509 -7.39 -14.81 -5.46
N GLU A 510 -7.77 -15.17 -6.68
CA GLU A 510 -6.81 -15.53 -7.73
C GLU A 510 -5.92 -14.33 -8.13
N GLN A 511 -6.48 -13.12 -8.18
CA GLN A 511 -5.70 -11.90 -8.43
C GLN A 511 -4.70 -11.61 -7.30
N VAL A 512 -5.09 -11.82 -6.03
CA VAL A 512 -4.21 -11.65 -4.86
C VAL A 512 -3.06 -12.68 -4.89
N GLU A 513 -3.33 -13.96 -5.16
CA GLU A 513 -2.27 -14.97 -5.27
C GLU A 513 -1.39 -14.79 -6.52
N ARG A 514 -1.94 -14.37 -7.67
CA ARG A 514 -1.13 -13.95 -8.83
C ARG A 514 -0.24 -12.74 -8.48
N GLY A 515 -0.71 -11.84 -7.61
CA GLY A 515 0.07 -10.73 -7.05
C GLY A 515 1.23 -11.21 -6.17
N ARG A 516 0.95 -12.03 -5.16
CA ARG A 516 1.95 -12.62 -4.26
C ARG A 516 2.96 -13.50 -5.00
N GLU A 517 2.52 -14.25 -6.01
CA GLU A 517 3.41 -15.07 -6.84
C GLU A 517 4.31 -14.21 -7.74
N LYS A 518 3.81 -13.08 -8.24
CA LYS A 518 4.64 -12.08 -8.94
C LYS A 518 5.66 -11.44 -7.99
N GLU A 519 5.28 -11.16 -6.75
CA GLU A 519 6.17 -10.64 -5.70
C GLU A 519 7.26 -11.65 -5.31
N ARG A 520 6.91 -12.93 -5.04
CA ARG A 520 7.88 -14.03 -4.84
C ARG A 520 8.89 -14.13 -5.98
N ARG A 521 8.43 -14.00 -7.23
CA ARG A 521 9.29 -14.00 -8.44
C ARG A 521 10.12 -12.73 -8.60
N GLN A 522 9.70 -11.60 -8.02
CA GLN A 522 10.48 -10.35 -8.00
C GLN A 522 11.55 -10.40 -6.90
N ALA A 523 11.23 -10.89 -5.70
CA ALA A 523 12.19 -11.14 -4.63
C ALA A 523 13.30 -12.08 -5.10
N ALA A 524 12.97 -13.28 -5.61
CA ALA A 524 13.97 -14.23 -6.10
C ALA A 524 14.85 -13.71 -7.27
N ARG A 525 14.38 -12.68 -8.01
CA ARG A 525 15.19 -11.96 -9.01
C ARG A 525 16.08 -10.90 -8.38
N ALA A 526 15.60 -10.18 -7.37
CA ALA A 526 16.36 -9.22 -6.59
C ALA A 526 17.48 -9.93 -5.81
N ASP A 527 17.19 -11.04 -5.13
CA ASP A 527 18.17 -11.86 -4.40
C ASP A 527 19.28 -12.36 -5.34
N LYS A 528 18.91 -12.83 -6.55
CA LYS A 528 19.86 -13.29 -7.57
C LYS A 528 20.67 -12.15 -8.20
N LEU A 529 20.17 -10.91 -8.19
CA LEU A 529 20.91 -9.72 -8.59
C LEU A 529 21.86 -9.26 -7.48
N ALA A 530 21.38 -9.18 -6.24
CA ALA A 530 22.15 -8.83 -5.06
C ALA A 530 23.31 -9.81 -4.81
N ALA A 531 23.09 -11.12 -4.98
CA ALA A 531 24.16 -12.12 -4.90
C ALA A 531 25.26 -11.88 -5.94
N ARG A 532 24.89 -11.50 -7.18
CA ARG A 532 25.86 -11.13 -8.24
C ARG A 532 26.57 -9.82 -7.96
N GLN A 533 25.89 -8.84 -7.36
CA GLN A 533 26.49 -7.58 -6.93
C GLN A 533 27.48 -7.81 -5.79
N ALA A 534 27.11 -8.52 -4.74
CA ALA A 534 27.99 -8.90 -3.64
C ALA A 534 29.21 -9.73 -4.11
N GLU A 535 29.04 -10.61 -5.09
CA GLU A 535 30.16 -11.34 -5.69
C GLU A 535 31.10 -10.41 -6.48
N HIS A 536 30.54 -9.48 -7.27
CA HIS A 536 31.32 -8.48 -8.00
C HIS A 536 32.05 -7.52 -7.03
N GLU A 537 31.39 -7.04 -5.99
CA GLU A 537 31.96 -6.23 -4.92
C GLU A 537 33.06 -6.97 -4.17
N SER A 538 32.89 -8.27 -3.88
CA SER A 538 33.94 -9.11 -3.29
C SER A 538 35.16 -9.25 -4.22
N ARG A 539 34.93 -9.42 -5.53
CA ARG A 539 36.01 -9.44 -6.54
C ARG A 539 36.74 -8.09 -6.61
N VAL A 540 36.00 -6.97 -6.65
CA VAL A 540 36.56 -5.61 -6.67
C VAL A 540 37.31 -5.30 -5.37
N ALA A 541 36.75 -5.59 -4.21
CA ALA A 541 37.39 -5.40 -2.91
C ALA A 541 38.69 -6.22 -2.80
N ARG A 542 38.73 -7.44 -3.34
CA ARG A 542 39.96 -8.27 -3.40
C ARG A 542 41.03 -7.65 -4.30
N VAL A 543 40.66 -7.02 -5.41
CA VAL A 543 41.58 -6.27 -6.28
C VAL A 543 42.08 -4.99 -5.60
N LEU A 544 41.19 -4.22 -4.96
CA LEU A 544 41.54 -3.01 -4.22
C LEU A 544 42.45 -3.32 -3.03
N ALA A 545 42.17 -4.36 -2.25
CA ALA A 545 43.04 -4.83 -1.17
C ALA A 545 44.44 -5.26 -1.69
N ARG A 546 44.50 -5.93 -2.86
CA ARG A 546 45.76 -6.28 -3.52
C ARG A 546 46.54 -5.05 -4.03
N ALA A 547 45.85 -3.98 -4.40
CA ALA A 547 46.46 -2.71 -4.82
C ALA A 547 46.92 -1.85 -3.63
N ALA A 548 46.18 -1.89 -2.51
CA ALA A 548 46.50 -1.19 -1.27
C ALA A 548 47.57 -1.91 -0.42
N ALA A 549 47.79 -3.21 -0.64
CA ALA A 549 48.82 -3.97 0.05
C ALA A 549 50.22 -3.35 -0.18
N PRO A 550 51.01 -3.10 0.88
CA PRO A 550 52.28 -2.39 0.75
C PRO A 550 53.26 -3.21 -0.09
N LYS A 551 53.67 -2.66 -1.24
CA LYS A 551 54.58 -3.31 -2.20
C LYS A 551 55.96 -3.52 -1.57
N PHE A 552 56.22 -4.73 -1.06
CA PHE A 552 57.50 -5.11 -0.49
C PHE A 552 58.63 -4.99 -1.53
N GLN A 553 59.42 -3.92 -1.42
CA GLN A 553 60.62 -3.73 -2.23
C GLN A 553 61.71 -4.64 -1.68
N LYS A 554 62.12 -5.65 -2.46
CA LYS A 554 63.24 -6.53 -2.10
C LYS A 554 64.52 -5.70 -2.04
N SER A 555 65.00 -5.40 -0.83
CA SER A 555 66.20 -4.60 -0.62
C SER A 555 67.47 -5.41 -0.91
N GLY A 556 68.27 -4.92 -1.85
CA GLY A 556 69.50 -5.56 -2.32
C GLY A 556 69.46 -5.87 -3.82
N LYS A 557 70.66 -5.98 -4.43
CA LYS A 557 70.77 -6.47 -5.82
C LYS A 557 70.30 -7.93 -5.85
N PRO A 558 69.49 -8.38 -6.83
CA PRO A 558 69.18 -9.79 -6.98
C PRO A 558 70.47 -10.61 -7.06
N ALA A 559 70.61 -11.59 -6.17
CA ALA A 559 71.73 -12.51 -6.25
C ALA A 559 71.60 -13.31 -7.56
N MET A 560 72.53 -13.11 -8.49
CA MET A 560 72.53 -13.88 -9.74
C MET A 560 72.59 -15.37 -9.40
N THR A 561 71.65 -16.13 -9.93
CA THR A 561 71.64 -17.59 -9.83
C THR A 561 72.87 -18.13 -10.55
N ARG A 562 73.90 -18.48 -9.76
CA ARG A 562 74.96 -19.38 -10.20
C ARG A 562 74.33 -20.59 -10.88
N SER A 563 74.86 -21.00 -12.02
CA SER A 563 74.33 -22.09 -12.86
C SER A 563 74.54 -23.46 -12.21
N VAL A 564 73.78 -23.74 -11.16
CA VAL A 564 73.64 -25.07 -10.56
C VAL A 564 72.77 -25.89 -11.50
N LEU A 565 73.32 -26.99 -12.02
CA LEU A 565 72.56 -27.99 -12.77
C LEU A 565 71.41 -28.49 -11.90
N GLN A 566 70.18 -28.43 -12.41
CA GLN A 566 69.02 -28.97 -11.73
C GLN A 566 69.15 -30.49 -11.64
N ARG A 567 69.47 -30.99 -10.44
CA ARG A 567 69.24 -32.39 -10.09
C ARG A 567 67.75 -32.51 -9.76
N GLU A 568 67.01 -33.22 -10.60
CA GLU A 568 65.59 -33.48 -10.33
C GLU A 568 65.44 -34.34 -9.08
N GLU A 569 64.89 -33.74 -8.02
CA GLU A 569 64.28 -34.49 -6.92
C GLU A 569 62.76 -34.37 -7.06
N ARG A 570 62.10 -35.52 -7.23
CA ARG A 570 60.66 -35.61 -7.49
C ARG A 570 59.89 -35.23 -6.23
N GLY A 571 59.02 -34.21 -6.30
CA GLY A 571 58.29 -33.72 -5.13
C GLY A 571 56.95 -33.05 -5.47
N GLY A 572 55.89 -33.86 -5.59
CA GLY A 572 54.47 -33.52 -5.40
C GLY A 572 53.91 -32.21 -6.00
N GLY A 573 53.24 -32.32 -7.15
CA GLY A 573 52.45 -31.25 -7.77
C GLY A 573 50.98 -31.60 -8.08
N GLY A 574 50.46 -32.72 -7.56
CA GLY A 574 49.14 -33.27 -7.88
C GLY A 574 47.96 -32.53 -7.22
N GLU A 575 47.77 -31.27 -7.62
CA GLU A 575 46.64 -30.41 -7.23
C GLU A 575 46.41 -29.26 -8.25
N ARG A 576 46.99 -29.36 -9.45
CA ARG A 576 46.84 -28.38 -10.56
C ARG A 576 46.84 -29.04 -11.93
N ASP A 577 47.54 -30.16 -12.05
CA ASP A 577 47.53 -30.96 -13.27
C ASP A 577 46.17 -31.66 -13.43
N ASP A 578 45.48 -32.00 -12.34
CA ASP A 578 44.11 -32.54 -12.36
C ASP A 578 43.08 -31.53 -12.89
N ASP A 579 43.09 -30.28 -12.39
CA ASP A 579 42.25 -29.17 -12.92
C ASP A 579 42.48 -28.99 -14.44
N ALA A 580 43.76 -29.01 -14.86
CA ALA A 580 44.14 -28.84 -16.26
C ALA A 580 43.75 -30.04 -17.13
N GLU A 581 43.77 -31.27 -16.59
CA GLU A 581 43.24 -32.44 -17.29
C GLU A 581 41.70 -32.44 -17.37
N GLU A 582 40.98 -31.92 -16.38
CA GLU A 582 39.51 -31.75 -16.47
C GLU A 582 39.13 -30.67 -17.50
N GLU A 583 39.79 -29.52 -17.49
CA GLU A 583 39.60 -28.48 -18.54
C GLU A 583 39.91 -29.03 -19.94
N LEU A 584 40.98 -29.83 -20.10
CA LEU A 584 41.34 -30.45 -21.37
C LEU A 584 40.35 -31.55 -21.79
N ARG A 585 39.83 -32.37 -20.86
CA ARG A 585 38.77 -33.36 -21.13
C ARG A 585 37.47 -32.69 -21.57
N ALA A 586 37.07 -31.61 -20.90
CA ALA A 586 35.89 -30.82 -21.27
C ALA A 586 36.05 -30.17 -22.65
N PHE A 587 37.24 -29.64 -22.96
CA PHE A 587 37.54 -29.07 -24.28
C PHE A 587 37.51 -30.11 -25.40
N LEU A 588 38.09 -31.30 -25.18
CA LEU A 588 38.08 -32.38 -26.17
C LEU A 588 36.68 -32.95 -26.42
N ALA A 589 35.87 -33.13 -25.38
CA ALA A 589 34.48 -33.57 -25.54
C ALA A 589 33.64 -32.59 -26.39
N LEU A 590 33.86 -31.27 -26.23
CA LEU A 590 33.22 -30.23 -27.04
C LEU A 590 33.70 -30.22 -28.51
N VAL A 591 34.91 -30.71 -28.78
CA VAL A 591 35.43 -30.90 -30.15
C VAL A 591 34.85 -32.15 -30.79
N ASP A 592 34.73 -33.26 -30.05
CA ASP A 592 34.13 -34.50 -30.57
C ASP A 592 32.63 -34.35 -30.87
N GLU A 593 31.87 -33.57 -30.08
CA GLU A 593 30.47 -33.22 -30.42
C GLU A 593 30.35 -32.31 -31.66
N ALA A 594 31.43 -31.63 -32.08
CA ALA A 594 31.42 -30.68 -33.19
C ALA A 594 31.79 -31.29 -34.55
N ILE A 595 32.18 -32.57 -34.61
CA ILE A 595 32.52 -33.27 -35.84
C ILE A 595 31.34 -34.16 -36.27
N PRO A 596 30.59 -33.82 -37.33
CA PRO A 596 29.56 -34.72 -37.86
C PRO A 596 30.22 -35.99 -38.43
N ALA A 597 29.80 -37.15 -37.94
CA ALA A 597 30.26 -38.44 -38.45
C ALA A 597 29.66 -38.70 -39.85
N ASP A 598 30.49 -38.57 -40.87
CA ASP A 598 30.10 -38.71 -42.28
C ASP A 598 30.16 -40.19 -42.73
N GLN A 599 29.09 -40.95 -42.43
CA GLN A 599 28.85 -42.30 -42.97
C GLN A 599 27.38 -42.77 -42.83
#